data_AF-X1HLR1-F1
#
_entry.id   AF-X1HLR1-F1
#
_cell.length_a   1.000
_cell.length_b   1.000
_cell.length_c   1.000
_cell.angle_alpha   90.00
_cell.angle_beta   90.00
_cell.angle_gamma   90.00
#
_symmetry.space_group_name_H-M   'P 1'
#
loop_
_entity.id
_entity.type
_entity.pdbx_description
1 polymer ?
#
loop_
_entity_poly.entity_id
_entity_poly.type
_entity_poly.pdbx_seq_one_letter_code
_entity_poly.pdbx_strand_id
1 'polypeptide(L)'
;MVKGQGARVWDEDGREYLDFVAGWAVNSLGHCHPAVAEAVTEQVHTLIQTSNQFYTIPQLRLAELLVQNSCLDKVFLCNSGAEANEGAVKLARRYGKLKLNGAYEVITAMDSFHGRTLAMTAATGQPKFQQPYLPLPLGFINVKYNNIEAIKAATTNQTCAVMLEPVEAEGGVIIPDDKYLAAVRAWCNQKGILFILDEIQTGVGRTGTLFAYEQYDIEPDIMTLAKGLGSGVPIGAILTKDRASVFVPGDHGSTFGGNVLACAASYATLRFIIDND
;
A
#
# COMPACT_ATOMS: atom_id res chain seq x y z
N MET A 1 15.60 8.01 -21.38
CA MET A 1 14.29 7.44 -21.80
C MET A 1 13.34 8.56 -22.13
N VAL A 2 12.78 8.58 -23.34
CA VAL A 2 11.96 9.68 -23.87
C VAL A 2 10.60 9.24 -24.42
N LYS A 3 10.40 7.94 -24.66
CA LYS A 3 9.13 7.35 -25.13
C LYS A 3 8.91 5.98 -24.49
N GLY A 4 7.66 5.64 -24.20
CA GLY A 4 7.24 4.29 -23.80
C GLY A 4 5.97 3.86 -24.51
N GLN A 5 5.83 2.57 -24.79
CA GLN A 5 4.62 1.97 -25.36
C GLN A 5 4.54 0.48 -24.95
N GLY A 6 3.52 0.12 -24.18
CA GLY A 6 3.38 -1.25 -23.65
C GLY A 6 4.61 -1.63 -22.83
N ALA A 7 5.28 -2.74 -23.18
CA ALA A 7 6.51 -3.19 -22.53
C ALA A 7 7.81 -2.70 -23.21
N ARG A 8 7.73 -1.69 -24.09
CA ARG A 8 8.89 -1.15 -24.81
C ARG A 8 9.12 0.31 -24.44
N VAL A 9 10.39 0.71 -24.41
CA VAL A 9 10.83 2.07 -24.10
C VAL A 9 12.00 2.46 -25.00
N TRP A 10 12.11 3.75 -25.32
CA TRP A 10 13.17 4.30 -26.18
C TRP A 10 13.95 5.41 -25.46
N ASP A 11 15.27 5.43 -25.61
CA ASP A 11 16.13 6.54 -25.16
C ASP A 11 16.20 7.67 -26.20
N GLU A 12 16.90 8.76 -25.87
CA GLU A 12 17.05 9.92 -26.73
C GLU A 12 17.80 9.63 -28.05
N ASP A 13 18.59 8.56 -28.13
CA ASP A 13 19.29 8.12 -29.34
C ASP A 13 18.41 7.20 -30.22
N GLY A 14 17.18 6.93 -29.77
CA GLY A 14 16.22 6.06 -30.48
C GLY A 14 16.46 4.57 -30.25
N ARG A 15 17.35 4.18 -29.33
CA ARG A 15 17.55 2.77 -28.99
C ARG A 15 16.37 2.25 -28.18
N GLU A 16 15.89 1.08 -28.57
CA GLU A 16 14.76 0.41 -27.94
C GLU A 16 15.20 -0.60 -26.88
N TYR A 17 14.43 -0.69 -25.80
CA TYR A 17 14.57 -1.67 -24.73
C TYR A 17 13.23 -2.33 -24.41
N LEU A 18 13.28 -3.62 -24.06
CA LEU A 18 12.19 -4.29 -23.37
C LEU A 18 12.26 -3.93 -21.88
N ASP A 19 11.17 -3.41 -21.32
CA ASP A 19 11.10 -3.00 -19.93
C ASP A 19 10.56 -4.12 -19.04
N PHE A 20 11.48 -4.86 -18.42
CA PHE A 20 11.16 -5.87 -17.40
C PHE A 20 11.32 -5.33 -15.97
N VAL A 21 11.63 -4.04 -15.81
CA VAL A 21 11.65 -3.34 -14.52
C VAL A 21 10.26 -2.78 -14.20
N ALA A 22 9.53 -2.36 -15.22
CA ALA A 22 8.19 -1.79 -15.15
C ALA A 22 8.10 -0.65 -14.12
N GLY A 23 9.13 0.19 -14.04
CA GLY A 23 9.23 1.26 -13.06
C GLY A 23 9.20 0.79 -11.60
N TRP A 24 9.84 -0.35 -11.29
CA TRP A 24 9.78 -1.00 -9.97
C TRP A 24 8.36 -1.51 -9.65
N ALA A 25 7.77 -2.21 -10.62
CA ALA A 25 6.40 -2.75 -10.59
C ALA A 25 5.27 -1.69 -10.55
N VAL A 26 5.53 -0.47 -11.01
CA VAL A 26 4.55 0.62 -11.13
C VAL A 26 3.69 0.47 -12.37
N ASN A 27 4.28 0.10 -13.51
CA ASN A 27 3.60 0.14 -14.80
C ASN A 27 2.83 -1.17 -15.05
N SER A 28 1.79 -1.45 -14.24
CA SER A 28 1.01 -2.69 -14.33
C SER A 28 0.38 -2.92 -15.71
N LEU A 29 -0.06 -1.85 -16.39
CA LEU A 29 -0.57 -1.91 -17.78
C LEU A 29 0.47 -1.57 -18.85
N GLY A 30 1.74 -1.44 -18.47
CA GLY A 30 2.80 -0.93 -19.33
C GLY A 30 2.72 0.58 -19.57
N HIS A 31 3.55 1.08 -20.48
CA HIS A 31 3.68 2.50 -20.77
C HIS A 31 2.57 3.01 -21.69
N CYS A 32 1.97 4.16 -21.32
CA CYS A 32 0.99 4.88 -22.12
C CYS A 32 -0.21 4.02 -22.58
N HIS A 33 -0.70 3.14 -21.70
CA HIS A 33 -1.85 2.29 -22.01
C HIS A 33 -3.09 3.16 -22.39
N PRO A 34 -3.79 2.90 -23.51
CA PRO A 34 -4.89 3.74 -23.98
C PRO A 34 -5.97 4.01 -22.94
N ALA A 35 -6.41 2.98 -22.21
CA ALA A 35 -7.44 3.12 -21.17
C ALA A 35 -7.06 4.15 -20.08
N VAL A 36 -5.78 4.21 -19.70
CA VAL A 36 -5.29 5.16 -18.68
C VAL A 36 -5.07 6.54 -19.29
N ALA A 37 -4.45 6.60 -20.48
CA ALA A 37 -4.17 7.85 -21.16
C ALA A 37 -5.45 8.64 -21.49
N GLU A 38 -6.46 7.97 -22.04
CA GLU A 38 -7.75 8.58 -22.37
C GLU A 38 -8.47 9.09 -21.12
N ALA A 39 -8.53 8.29 -20.05
CA ALA A 39 -9.14 8.68 -18.78
C ALA A 39 -8.47 9.92 -18.16
N VAL A 40 -7.13 9.98 -18.20
CA VAL A 40 -6.35 11.13 -17.72
C VAL A 40 -6.62 12.36 -18.59
N THR A 41 -6.64 12.22 -19.91
CA THR A 41 -6.90 13.32 -20.86
C THR A 41 -8.32 13.88 -20.71
N GLU A 42 -9.33 13.04 -20.58
CA GLU A 42 -10.70 13.49 -20.34
C GLU A 42 -10.80 14.24 -19.00
N GLN A 43 -10.20 13.68 -17.95
CA GLN A 43 -10.28 14.26 -16.61
C GLN A 43 -9.57 15.60 -16.52
N VAL A 44 -8.40 15.78 -17.15
CA VAL A 44 -7.68 17.07 -17.12
C VAL A 44 -8.43 18.20 -17.83
N HIS A 45 -9.21 17.88 -18.86
CA HIS A 45 -10.10 18.83 -19.54
C HIS A 45 -11.39 19.14 -18.77
N THR A 46 -11.70 18.33 -17.75
CA THR A 46 -12.91 18.46 -16.94
C THR A 46 -12.65 19.15 -15.60
N LEU A 47 -11.74 18.58 -14.80
CA LEU A 47 -11.41 19.06 -13.46
C LEU A 47 -10.07 18.47 -13.00
N ILE A 48 -9.22 19.29 -12.38
CA ILE A 48 -7.88 18.86 -11.93
C ILE A 48 -7.79 18.74 -10.41
N GLN A 49 -8.32 19.72 -9.65
CA GLN A 49 -8.22 19.74 -8.18
C GLN A 49 -9.34 20.58 -7.56
N THR A 50 -9.92 20.10 -6.46
CA THR A 50 -10.93 20.82 -5.64
C THR A 50 -10.70 20.72 -4.13
N SER A 51 -9.59 20.13 -3.68
CA SER A 51 -9.28 19.72 -2.30
C SER A 51 -10.22 18.66 -1.72
N ASN A 52 -9.85 18.09 -0.57
CA ASN A 52 -10.67 17.13 0.18
C ASN A 52 -11.83 17.76 0.98
N GLN A 53 -12.08 19.06 0.82
CA GLN A 53 -13.27 19.70 1.40
C GLN A 53 -14.56 19.27 0.66
N PHE A 54 -14.43 18.82 -0.59
CA PHE A 54 -15.54 18.35 -1.41
C PHE A 54 -15.26 16.91 -1.87
N TYR A 55 -16.29 16.08 -1.90
CA TYR A 55 -16.18 14.79 -2.58
C TYR A 55 -16.18 15.00 -4.10
N THR A 56 -15.61 14.06 -4.84
CA THR A 56 -15.65 14.06 -6.30
C THR A 56 -16.08 12.69 -6.83
N ILE A 57 -16.72 12.67 -8.00
CA ILE A 57 -17.22 11.42 -8.59
C ILE A 57 -16.07 10.43 -8.91
N PRO A 58 -14.92 10.83 -9.48
CA PRO A 58 -13.80 9.91 -9.70
C PRO A 58 -13.27 9.28 -8.40
N GLN A 59 -13.17 10.06 -7.33
CA GLN A 59 -12.76 9.57 -6.01
C GLN A 59 -13.74 8.52 -5.46
N LEU A 60 -15.05 8.79 -5.55
CA LEU A 60 -16.08 7.86 -5.08
C LEU A 60 -16.09 6.57 -5.89
N ARG A 61 -15.98 6.65 -7.23
CA ARG A 61 -15.94 5.46 -8.10
C ARG A 61 -14.74 4.56 -7.81
N LEU A 62 -13.57 5.14 -7.60
CA LEU A 62 -12.38 4.38 -7.22
C LEU A 62 -12.55 3.71 -5.86
N ALA A 63 -13.03 4.45 -4.86
CA ALA A 63 -13.25 3.91 -3.52
C ALA A 63 -14.29 2.76 -3.53
N GLU A 64 -15.38 2.94 -4.26
CA GLU A 64 -16.41 1.91 -4.44
C GLU A 64 -15.84 0.65 -5.11
N LEU A 65 -15.10 0.81 -6.22
CA LEU A 65 -14.50 -0.32 -6.93
C LEU A 65 -13.53 -1.11 -6.04
N LEU A 66 -12.71 -0.42 -5.25
CA LEU A 66 -11.78 -1.02 -4.31
C LEU A 66 -12.50 -1.80 -3.19
N VAL A 67 -13.56 -1.25 -2.61
CA VAL A 67 -14.36 -1.92 -1.56
C VAL A 67 -15.08 -3.14 -2.14
N GLN A 68 -15.68 -3.02 -3.33
CA GLN A 68 -16.41 -4.12 -3.95
C GLN A 68 -15.54 -5.34 -4.31
N ASN A 69 -14.23 -5.14 -4.49
CA ASN A 69 -13.30 -6.18 -4.89
C ASN A 69 -12.27 -6.50 -3.78
N SER A 70 -12.55 -6.15 -2.52
CA SER A 70 -11.69 -6.53 -1.39
C SER A 70 -12.51 -6.90 -0.15
N CYS A 71 -11.84 -7.48 0.86
CA CYS A 71 -12.44 -7.76 2.16
C CYS A 71 -12.53 -6.53 3.09
N LEU A 72 -12.43 -5.31 2.56
CA LEU A 72 -12.23 -4.06 3.32
C LEU A 72 -13.36 -3.07 3.06
N ASP A 73 -13.67 -2.23 4.07
CA ASP A 73 -14.94 -1.48 4.13
C ASP A 73 -14.79 0.01 3.81
N LYS A 74 -13.60 0.58 4.04
CA LYS A 74 -13.32 2.02 3.91
C LYS A 74 -12.00 2.28 3.19
N VAL A 75 -11.94 3.38 2.46
CA VAL A 75 -10.75 3.81 1.71
C VAL A 75 -10.38 5.25 2.08
N PHE A 76 -9.08 5.50 2.27
CA PHE A 76 -8.48 6.82 2.28
C PHE A 76 -7.43 6.90 1.16
N LEU A 77 -7.49 7.93 0.31
CA LEU A 77 -6.57 8.09 -0.82
C LEU A 77 -5.49 9.14 -0.52
N CYS A 78 -4.25 8.81 -0.88
CA CYS A 78 -3.05 9.64 -0.75
C CYS A 78 -2.24 9.62 -2.07
N ASN A 79 -0.97 10.04 -2.04
CA ASN A 79 -0.19 10.28 -3.27
C ASN A 79 0.89 9.22 -3.51
N SER A 80 1.22 8.41 -2.51
CA SER A 80 2.31 7.43 -2.61
C SER A 80 2.15 6.29 -1.62
N GLY A 81 2.93 5.23 -1.83
CA GLY A 81 3.02 4.11 -0.89
C GLY A 81 3.54 4.53 0.49
N ALA A 82 4.52 5.44 0.55
CA ALA A 82 5.03 5.93 1.82
C ALA A 82 3.96 6.69 2.62
N GLU A 83 3.15 7.52 1.95
CA GLU A 83 2.02 8.19 2.60
C GLU A 83 0.92 7.20 3.03
N ALA A 84 0.64 6.18 2.23
CA ALA A 84 -0.31 5.13 2.58
C ALA A 84 0.14 4.39 3.84
N ASN A 85 1.40 3.97 3.92
CA ASN A 85 1.94 3.28 5.08
C ASN A 85 2.02 4.19 6.33
N GLU A 86 2.39 5.46 6.18
CA GLU A 86 2.30 6.45 7.28
C GLU A 86 0.87 6.55 7.84
N GLY A 87 -0.13 6.63 6.96
CA GLY A 87 -1.52 6.69 7.38
C GLY A 87 -2.03 5.39 8.01
N ALA A 88 -1.63 4.23 7.49
CA ALA A 88 -1.93 2.92 8.08
C ALA A 88 -1.34 2.77 9.48
N VAL A 89 -0.07 3.15 9.68
CA VAL A 89 0.58 3.15 11.00
C VAL A 89 -0.08 4.14 11.95
N LYS A 90 -0.41 5.35 11.48
CA LYS A 90 -1.18 6.31 12.30
C LYS A 90 -2.54 5.75 12.70
N LEU A 91 -3.24 5.07 11.80
CA LEU A 91 -4.54 4.45 12.07
C LEU A 91 -4.42 3.36 13.13
N ALA A 92 -3.40 2.51 13.01
CA ALA A 92 -3.11 1.47 13.99
C ALA A 92 -2.71 2.01 15.36
N ARG A 93 -1.90 3.07 15.42
CA ARG A 93 -1.57 3.74 16.69
C ARG A 93 -2.80 4.43 17.31
N ARG A 94 -3.68 5.01 16.49
CA ARG A 94 -4.96 5.56 16.95
C ARG A 94 -5.85 4.47 17.53
N TYR A 95 -5.93 3.32 16.86
CA TYR A 95 -6.64 2.14 17.36
C TYR A 95 -6.07 1.67 18.69
N GLY A 96 -4.74 1.52 18.79
CA GLY A 96 -4.09 1.13 20.04
C GLY A 96 -4.33 2.12 21.19
N LYS A 97 -4.34 3.43 20.89
CA LYS A 97 -4.69 4.46 21.86
C LYS A 97 -6.11 4.35 22.40
N LEU A 98 -7.07 4.02 21.53
CA LEU A 98 -8.50 4.00 21.86
C LEU A 98 -8.98 2.64 22.39
N LYS A 99 -8.35 1.54 21.97
CA LYS A 99 -8.84 0.17 22.18
C LYS A 99 -7.88 -0.75 22.93
N LEU A 100 -6.59 -0.37 23.03
CA LEU A 100 -5.54 -1.21 23.62
C LEU A 100 -4.70 -0.43 24.65
N ASN A 101 -5.36 0.32 25.52
CA ASN A 101 -4.73 1.02 26.67
C ASN A 101 -3.52 1.92 26.33
N GLY A 102 -3.47 2.49 25.11
CA GLY A 102 -2.34 3.34 24.72
C GLY A 102 -1.24 2.65 23.93
N ALA A 103 -1.43 1.38 23.52
CA ALA A 103 -0.50 0.67 22.65
C ALA A 103 -0.17 1.46 21.37
N TYR A 104 1.08 1.40 20.93
CA TYR A 104 1.60 2.18 19.81
C TYR A 104 2.71 1.48 19.01
N GLU A 105 3.26 0.37 19.52
CA GLU A 105 4.32 -0.38 18.85
C GLU A 105 3.75 -1.13 17.64
N VAL A 106 4.45 -1.04 16.52
CA VAL A 106 4.16 -1.80 15.31
C VAL A 106 5.33 -2.75 15.08
N ILE A 107 5.03 -4.05 15.02
CA ILE A 107 6.01 -5.07 14.65
C ILE A 107 6.08 -5.11 13.13
N THR A 108 7.29 -5.02 12.57
CA THR A 108 7.57 -5.22 11.14
C THR A 108 8.64 -6.28 10.96
N ALA A 109 8.94 -6.65 9.72
CA ALA A 109 9.95 -7.65 9.42
C ALA A 109 11.32 -7.04 9.08
N MET A 110 12.39 -7.79 9.32
CA MET A 110 13.73 -7.55 8.78
C MET A 110 13.71 -7.77 7.27
N ASP A 111 14.54 -7.04 6.53
CA ASP A 111 14.64 -7.03 5.06
C ASP A 111 13.44 -6.39 4.31
N SER A 112 12.35 -6.09 5.01
CA SER A 112 11.20 -5.34 4.48
C SER A 112 11.52 -3.93 3.96
N PHE A 113 10.61 -3.36 3.17
CA PHE A 113 10.65 -1.96 2.71
C PHE A 113 9.27 -1.29 2.71
N HIS A 114 9.09 -0.30 3.58
CA HIS A 114 7.80 0.39 3.77
C HIS A 114 7.82 1.87 3.37
N GLY A 115 8.95 2.38 2.88
CA GLY A 115 9.08 3.76 2.39
C GLY A 115 10.26 4.52 2.99
N ARG A 116 10.33 5.82 2.66
CA ARG A 116 11.50 6.68 2.93
C ARG A 116 11.21 7.91 3.79
N THR A 117 9.99 8.08 4.29
CA THR A 117 9.73 9.06 5.35
C THR A 117 10.42 8.60 6.64
N LEU A 118 10.63 9.47 7.63
CA LEU A 118 11.36 9.09 8.85
C LEU A 118 10.69 7.92 9.60
N ALA A 119 9.36 7.87 9.71
CA ALA A 119 8.69 6.76 10.37
C ALA A 119 8.71 5.49 9.52
N MET A 120 8.56 5.60 8.19
CA MET A 120 8.65 4.42 7.32
C MET A 120 10.07 3.89 7.19
N THR A 121 11.08 4.75 7.35
CA THR A 121 12.48 4.34 7.47
C THR A 121 12.71 3.54 8.74
N ALA A 122 12.06 3.92 9.85
CA ALA A 122 12.07 3.13 11.10
C ALA A 122 11.31 1.80 10.96
N ALA A 123 10.19 1.80 10.22
CA ALA A 123 9.44 0.59 9.92
C ALA A 123 10.20 -0.39 9.00
N THR A 124 10.95 0.14 8.04
CA THR A 124 11.75 -0.60 7.05
C THR A 124 12.88 -1.37 7.75
N GLY A 125 12.85 -2.70 7.68
CA GLY A 125 13.77 -3.59 8.39
C GLY A 125 15.18 -3.69 7.83
N GLN A 126 15.72 -2.62 7.23
CA GLN A 126 17.02 -2.61 6.58
C GLN A 126 17.97 -1.60 7.24
N PRO A 127 18.95 -2.03 8.07
CA PRO A 127 19.85 -1.13 8.79
C PRO A 127 20.58 -0.11 7.91
N LYS A 128 20.93 -0.48 6.67
CA LYS A 128 21.59 0.41 5.71
C LYS A 128 20.76 1.66 5.38
N PHE A 129 19.44 1.59 5.49
CA PHE A 129 18.54 2.73 5.27
C PHE A 129 18.25 3.49 6.57
N GLN A 130 18.35 2.84 7.72
CA GLN A 130 18.11 3.45 9.03
C GLN A 130 19.31 4.26 9.55
N GLN A 131 20.52 3.72 9.44
CA GLN A 131 21.75 4.27 10.04
C GLN A 131 22.01 5.76 9.74
N PRO A 132 21.80 6.26 8.50
CA PRO A 132 22.07 7.67 8.20
C PRO A 132 21.16 8.69 8.91
N TYR A 133 20.04 8.26 9.51
CA TYR A 133 18.99 9.14 10.01
C TYR A 133 18.70 8.97 11.51
N LEU A 134 19.60 8.32 12.25
CA LEU A 134 19.44 8.17 13.70
C LEU A 134 19.52 9.54 14.42
N PRO A 135 18.69 9.79 15.47
CA PRO A 135 17.68 8.89 16.02
C PRO A 135 16.38 8.86 15.19
N LEU A 136 15.81 7.66 15.03
CA LEU A 136 14.56 7.43 14.32
C LEU A 136 13.33 7.51 15.25
N PRO A 137 12.11 7.73 14.70
CA PRO A 137 10.88 7.60 15.46
C PRO A 137 10.76 6.24 16.17
N LEU A 138 10.38 6.26 17.44
CA LEU A 138 10.23 5.06 18.27
C LEU A 138 8.95 4.28 17.93
N GLY A 139 8.84 3.07 18.50
CA GLY A 139 7.64 2.22 18.41
C GLY A 139 7.57 1.36 17.15
N PHE A 140 8.72 1.01 16.58
CA PHE A 140 8.85 0.00 15.53
C PHE A 140 9.79 -1.10 16.03
N ILE A 141 9.37 -2.36 15.88
CA ILE A 141 10.16 -3.53 16.28
C ILE A 141 10.34 -4.40 15.04
N ASN A 142 11.56 -4.43 14.48
CA ASN A 142 11.87 -5.29 13.34
C ASN A 142 12.23 -6.70 13.83
N VAL A 143 11.49 -7.71 13.38
CA VAL A 143 11.74 -9.13 13.71
C VAL A 143 12.05 -9.93 12.45
N LYS A 144 12.65 -11.12 12.58
CA LYS A 144 12.94 -11.96 11.41
C LYS A 144 11.66 -12.28 10.61
N TYR A 145 11.66 -12.04 9.29
CA TYR A 145 10.57 -12.45 8.40
C TYR A 145 10.40 -13.96 8.38
N ASN A 146 9.20 -14.44 8.05
CA ASN A 146 8.85 -15.87 8.01
C ASN A 146 9.16 -16.60 9.35
N ASN A 147 9.01 -15.90 10.48
CA ASN A 147 9.20 -16.46 11.82
C ASN A 147 8.11 -15.96 12.78
N ILE A 148 7.05 -16.75 12.93
CA ILE A 148 5.93 -16.41 13.83
C ILE A 148 6.36 -16.35 15.30
N GLU A 149 7.32 -17.16 15.73
CA GLU A 149 7.78 -17.16 17.12
C GLU A 149 8.51 -15.86 17.48
N ALA A 150 9.22 -15.25 16.51
CA ALA A 150 9.81 -13.93 16.70
C ALA A 150 8.73 -12.84 16.87
N ILE A 151 7.64 -12.89 16.11
CA ILE A 151 6.49 -11.99 16.27
C ILE A 151 5.84 -12.17 17.65
N LYS A 152 5.59 -13.42 18.06
CA LYS A 152 5.01 -13.73 19.37
C LYS A 152 5.87 -13.20 20.51
N ALA A 153 7.20 -13.40 20.43
CA ALA A 153 8.15 -12.93 21.44
C ALA A 153 8.23 -11.40 21.51
N ALA A 154 8.12 -10.71 20.38
CA ALA A 154 8.10 -9.25 20.32
C ALA A 154 6.75 -8.62 20.71
N THR A 155 5.68 -9.42 20.80
CA THR A 155 4.35 -8.89 21.13
C THR A 155 4.25 -8.58 22.62
N THR A 156 4.05 -7.31 22.95
CA THR A 156 3.88 -6.80 24.32
C THR A 156 2.50 -6.16 24.49
N ASN A 157 2.19 -5.68 25.70
CA ASN A 157 0.98 -4.87 25.94
C ASN A 157 1.02 -3.51 25.22
N GLN A 158 2.17 -3.10 24.70
CA GLN A 158 2.35 -1.87 23.94
C GLN A 158 2.19 -2.07 22.42
N THR A 159 2.02 -3.32 21.95
CA THR A 159 1.84 -3.64 20.54
C THR A 159 0.41 -3.35 20.07
N CYS A 160 0.27 -2.54 19.01
CA CYS A 160 -1.02 -2.26 18.39
C CYS A 160 -1.20 -2.92 17.02
N ALA A 161 -0.11 -3.27 16.33
CA ALA A 161 -0.19 -3.93 15.03
C ALA A 161 1.04 -4.76 14.67
N VAL A 162 0.84 -5.68 13.72
CA VAL A 162 1.89 -6.31 12.90
C VAL A 162 1.69 -5.85 11.46
N MET A 163 2.75 -5.35 10.82
CA MET A 163 2.75 -4.89 9.43
C MET A 163 3.77 -5.69 8.62
N LEU A 164 3.33 -6.34 7.54
CA LEU A 164 4.16 -7.21 6.70
C LEU A 164 3.86 -6.99 5.21
N GLU A 165 4.83 -7.29 4.36
CA GLU A 165 4.60 -7.52 2.94
C GLU A 165 4.18 -8.99 2.73
N PRO A 166 3.20 -9.29 1.84
CA PRO A 166 2.88 -10.68 1.47
C PRO A 166 4.07 -11.42 0.84
N VAL A 167 4.91 -10.68 0.11
CA VAL A 167 6.20 -11.10 -0.45
C VAL A 167 7.16 -9.93 -0.26
N GLU A 168 8.29 -10.12 0.43
CA GLU A 168 9.28 -9.04 0.59
C GLU A 168 10.06 -8.85 -0.70
N ALA A 169 9.68 -7.85 -1.46
CA ALA A 169 10.17 -7.71 -2.82
C ALA A 169 11.53 -7.02 -2.86
N GLU A 170 11.71 -5.88 -2.16
CA GLU A 170 13.01 -5.20 -2.05
C GLU A 170 14.04 -6.01 -1.23
N GLY A 171 13.57 -6.91 -0.35
CA GLY A 171 14.41 -7.87 0.39
C GLY A 171 15.04 -8.95 -0.49
N GLY A 172 14.60 -9.08 -1.75
CA GLY A 172 15.11 -10.06 -2.70
C GLY A 172 14.04 -11.02 -3.24
N VAL A 173 12.77 -10.59 -3.28
CA VAL A 173 11.63 -11.42 -3.70
C VAL A 173 11.50 -12.67 -2.81
N ILE A 174 11.38 -12.44 -1.50
CA ILE A 174 11.29 -13.50 -0.49
C ILE A 174 9.83 -13.89 -0.33
N ILE A 175 9.47 -15.07 -0.82
CA ILE A 175 8.15 -15.69 -0.64
C ILE A 175 8.15 -16.40 0.74
N PRO A 176 7.19 -16.11 1.64
CA PRO A 176 7.12 -16.78 2.93
C PRO A 176 6.63 -18.22 2.81
N ASP A 177 6.72 -18.99 3.90
CA ASP A 177 6.10 -20.32 3.95
C ASP A 177 4.57 -20.19 3.90
N ASP A 178 3.88 -21.12 3.24
CA ASP A 178 2.43 -21.09 2.98
C ASP A 178 1.56 -20.75 4.21
N LYS A 179 1.98 -21.19 5.41
CA LYS A 179 1.22 -21.02 6.66
C LYS A 179 1.62 -19.81 7.47
N TYR A 180 2.65 -19.07 7.08
CA TYR A 180 3.21 -17.99 7.88
C TYR A 180 2.21 -16.85 8.08
N LEU A 181 1.65 -16.31 7.00
CA LEU A 181 0.70 -15.18 7.08
C LEU A 181 -0.59 -15.58 7.80
N ALA A 182 -1.08 -16.81 7.58
CA ALA A 182 -2.21 -17.36 8.32
C ALA A 182 -1.93 -17.46 9.84
N ALA A 183 -0.73 -17.90 10.23
CA ALA A 183 -0.33 -17.95 11.63
C ALA A 183 -0.22 -16.55 12.26
N VAL A 184 0.30 -15.56 11.52
CA VAL A 184 0.37 -14.16 11.97
C VAL A 184 -1.04 -13.58 12.13
N ARG A 185 -1.92 -13.78 11.15
CA ARG A 185 -3.32 -13.35 11.21
C ARG A 185 -4.03 -13.93 12.43
N ALA A 186 -3.90 -15.23 12.67
CA ALA A 186 -4.48 -15.91 13.83
C ALA A 186 -3.94 -15.33 15.16
N TRP A 187 -2.64 -15.03 15.23
CA TRP A 187 -2.03 -14.39 16.38
C TRP A 187 -2.57 -12.98 16.62
N CYS A 188 -2.67 -12.16 15.57
CA CYS A 188 -3.24 -10.81 15.66
C CYS A 188 -4.68 -10.86 16.19
N ASN A 189 -5.49 -11.83 15.74
CA ASN A 189 -6.84 -12.06 16.25
C ASN A 189 -6.83 -12.43 17.73
N GLN A 190 -5.98 -13.39 18.14
CA GLN A 190 -5.85 -13.81 19.53
C GLN A 190 -5.47 -12.66 20.47
N LYS A 191 -4.65 -11.72 19.98
CA LYS A 191 -4.16 -10.58 20.77
C LYS A 191 -5.02 -9.32 20.65
N GLY A 192 -6.01 -9.30 19.76
CA GLY A 192 -6.84 -8.12 19.50
C GLY A 192 -6.08 -6.95 18.85
N ILE A 193 -4.89 -7.21 18.29
CA ILE A 193 -4.07 -6.23 17.56
C ILE A 193 -4.45 -6.24 16.08
N LEU A 194 -4.01 -5.21 15.35
CA LEU A 194 -4.27 -5.11 13.91
C LEU A 194 -3.22 -5.87 13.11
N PHE A 195 -3.64 -6.39 11.96
CA PHE A 195 -2.77 -6.95 10.95
C PHE A 195 -2.83 -6.06 9.71
N ILE A 196 -1.69 -5.52 9.32
CA ILE A 196 -1.52 -4.62 8.19
C ILE A 196 -0.76 -5.36 7.10
N LEU A 197 -1.31 -5.38 5.88
CA LEU A 197 -0.58 -5.85 4.70
C LEU A 197 -0.16 -4.68 3.83
N ASP A 198 1.15 -4.57 3.65
CA ASP A 198 1.76 -3.70 2.67
C ASP A 198 1.71 -4.39 1.30
N GLU A 199 0.66 -4.06 0.54
CA GLU A 199 0.43 -4.59 -0.81
C GLU A 199 0.83 -3.58 -1.88
N ILE A 200 1.68 -2.59 -1.54
CA ILE A 200 2.11 -1.55 -2.47
C ILE A 200 2.79 -2.16 -3.70
N GLN A 201 3.58 -3.22 -3.53
CA GLN A 201 4.23 -3.89 -4.67
C GLN A 201 3.53 -5.18 -5.11
N THR A 202 2.90 -5.93 -4.21
CA THR A 202 2.28 -7.23 -4.49
C THR A 202 0.83 -7.16 -4.96
N GLY A 203 0.15 -6.05 -4.70
CA GLY A 203 -1.24 -5.86 -5.09
C GLY A 203 -1.41 -5.43 -6.54
N VAL A 204 -2.66 -5.18 -6.90
CA VAL A 204 -3.10 -4.71 -8.22
C VAL A 204 -2.64 -5.67 -9.32
N GLY A 205 -3.00 -6.95 -9.19
CA GLY A 205 -2.79 -7.99 -10.19
C GLY A 205 -1.35 -8.53 -10.27
N ARG A 206 -0.39 -7.98 -9.49
CA ARG A 206 1.03 -8.31 -9.64
C ARG A 206 1.34 -9.79 -9.46
N THR A 207 0.64 -10.43 -8.54
CA THR A 207 0.88 -11.83 -8.15
C THR A 207 -0.06 -12.81 -8.87
N GLY A 208 -0.94 -12.33 -9.76
CA GLY A 208 -1.92 -13.14 -10.49
C GLY A 208 -3.32 -13.19 -9.85
N THR A 209 -3.49 -12.60 -8.66
CA THR A 209 -4.80 -12.20 -8.11
C THR A 209 -4.82 -10.69 -7.95
N LEU A 210 -5.99 -10.08 -7.81
CA LEU A 210 -6.09 -8.63 -7.65
C LEU A 210 -5.30 -8.15 -6.44
N PHE A 211 -5.41 -8.83 -5.31
CA PHE A 211 -4.57 -8.62 -4.12
C PHE A 211 -3.92 -9.94 -3.68
N ALA A 212 -2.68 -9.88 -3.18
CA ALA A 212 -1.93 -11.08 -2.86
C ALA A 212 -2.50 -11.82 -1.64
N TYR A 213 -3.18 -11.13 -0.71
CA TYR A 213 -3.81 -11.76 0.46
C TYR A 213 -4.80 -12.87 0.08
N GLU A 214 -5.44 -12.77 -1.09
CA GLU A 214 -6.40 -13.74 -1.61
C GLU A 214 -5.75 -15.12 -1.81
N GLN A 215 -4.47 -15.16 -2.18
CA GLN A 215 -3.72 -16.39 -2.39
C GLN A 215 -3.38 -17.12 -1.08
N TYR A 216 -3.39 -16.39 0.03
CA TYR A 216 -3.07 -16.91 1.35
C TYR A 216 -4.31 -17.19 2.21
N ASP A 217 -5.52 -16.99 1.67
CA ASP A 217 -6.81 -17.20 2.37
C ASP A 217 -6.87 -16.49 3.73
N ILE A 218 -6.39 -15.25 3.76
CA ILE A 218 -6.30 -14.40 4.96
C ILE A 218 -6.78 -13.00 4.68
N GLU A 219 -7.49 -12.40 5.62
CA GLU A 219 -7.96 -11.03 5.49
C GLU A 219 -7.16 -10.07 6.41
N PRO A 220 -6.51 -9.04 5.86
CA PRO A 220 -5.91 -7.98 6.66
C PRO A 220 -6.98 -7.12 7.35
N ASP A 221 -6.58 -6.38 8.37
CA ASP A 221 -7.42 -5.31 8.94
C ASP A 221 -7.22 -4.00 8.21
N ILE A 222 -6.00 -3.78 7.73
CA ILE A 222 -5.58 -2.62 6.94
C ILE A 222 -4.73 -3.14 5.78
N MET A 223 -4.98 -2.66 4.57
CA MET A 223 -4.14 -2.89 3.40
C MET A 223 -3.69 -1.56 2.82
N THR A 224 -2.44 -1.47 2.37
CA THR A 224 -1.94 -0.30 1.64
C THR A 224 -1.63 -0.65 0.19
N LEU A 225 -1.99 0.26 -0.72
CA LEU A 225 -1.78 0.13 -2.16
C LEU A 225 -1.11 1.39 -2.71
N ALA A 226 -0.31 1.25 -3.77
CA ALA A 226 0.20 2.34 -4.59
C ALA A 226 0.72 1.73 -5.90
N LYS A 227 1.86 2.21 -6.45
CA LYS A 227 2.55 1.67 -7.63
C LYS A 227 1.58 1.30 -8.77
N GLY A 228 1.32 0.00 -8.93
CA GLY A 228 0.42 -0.57 -9.93
C GLY A 228 -0.96 0.07 -9.97
N LEU A 229 -1.45 0.57 -8.83
CA LEU A 229 -2.77 1.20 -8.69
C LEU A 229 -3.01 2.31 -9.72
N GLY A 230 -2.00 3.15 -9.98
CA GLY A 230 -2.12 4.28 -10.90
C GLY A 230 -1.50 4.05 -12.28
N SER A 231 -0.90 2.87 -12.53
CA SER A 231 -0.12 2.56 -13.74
C SER A 231 0.78 3.73 -14.22
N GLY A 232 1.52 4.33 -13.28
CA GLY A 232 2.43 5.47 -13.54
C GLY A 232 1.96 6.82 -13.00
N VAL A 233 0.66 7.00 -12.71
CA VAL A 233 0.16 8.22 -12.05
C VAL A 233 0.31 8.10 -10.53
N PRO A 234 0.89 9.10 -9.82
CA PRO A 234 1.10 9.02 -8.37
C PRO A 234 -0.20 8.94 -7.58
N ILE A 235 -0.39 7.82 -6.88
CA ILE A 235 -1.49 7.60 -5.96
C ILE A 235 -1.09 6.56 -4.92
N GLY A 236 -1.67 6.66 -3.72
CA GLY A 236 -1.67 5.60 -2.74
C GLY A 236 -3.07 5.46 -2.12
N ALA A 237 -3.33 4.33 -1.47
CA ALA A 237 -4.58 4.07 -0.80
C ALA A 237 -4.33 3.32 0.51
N ILE A 238 -5.14 3.64 1.52
CA ILE A 238 -5.29 2.89 2.76
C ILE A 238 -6.70 2.32 2.71
N LEU A 239 -6.80 1.01 2.74
CA LEU A 239 -8.07 0.31 2.85
C LEU A 239 -8.13 -0.32 4.24
N THR A 240 -9.30 -0.29 4.88
CA THR A 240 -9.44 -0.80 6.25
C THR A 240 -10.80 -1.43 6.47
N LYS A 241 -10.84 -2.44 7.34
CA LYS A 241 -12.10 -2.92 7.93
C LYS A 241 -12.70 -1.87 8.86
N ASP A 242 -14.01 -1.89 9.04
CA ASP A 242 -14.74 -0.97 9.92
C ASP A 242 -14.21 -1.01 11.36
N ARG A 243 -13.79 -2.20 11.84
CA ARG A 243 -13.22 -2.35 13.19
C ARG A 243 -11.96 -1.53 13.43
N ALA A 244 -11.19 -1.22 12.38
CA ALA A 244 -9.96 -0.45 12.43
C ALA A 244 -10.15 1.00 11.93
N SER A 245 -11.30 1.33 11.35
CA SER A 245 -11.67 2.68 10.90
C SER A 245 -12.00 3.62 12.07
N VAL A 246 -10.97 4.06 12.79
CA VAL A 246 -11.11 4.87 14.02
C VAL A 246 -10.75 6.34 13.87
N PHE A 247 -10.32 6.79 12.69
CA PHE A 247 -10.10 8.21 12.44
C PHE A 247 -11.42 8.98 12.43
N VAL A 248 -11.36 10.19 12.97
CA VAL A 248 -12.43 11.19 12.86
C VAL A 248 -11.94 12.38 12.03
N PRO A 249 -12.84 13.25 11.50
CA PRO A 249 -12.42 14.43 10.75
C PRO A 249 -11.34 15.23 11.49
N GLY A 250 -10.20 15.46 10.83
CA GLY A 250 -9.04 16.16 11.38
C GLY A 250 -7.88 15.28 11.86
N ASP A 251 -8.08 13.97 12.09
CA ASP A 251 -6.99 13.07 12.54
C ASP A 251 -5.91 12.81 11.45
N HIS A 252 -6.33 12.86 10.18
CA HIS A 252 -5.47 12.65 9.01
C HIS A 252 -5.99 13.48 7.82
N GLY A 253 -5.11 13.78 6.87
CA GLY A 253 -5.47 14.53 5.66
C GLY A 253 -4.35 14.58 4.65
N SER A 254 -4.69 15.01 3.43
CA SER A 254 -3.74 15.25 2.33
C SER A 254 -4.31 16.33 1.41
N THR A 255 -3.47 17.24 0.90
CA THR A 255 -3.91 18.29 -0.03
C THR A 255 -4.25 17.73 -1.41
N PHE A 256 -3.44 16.76 -1.87
CA PHE A 256 -3.55 16.14 -3.20
C PHE A 256 -4.10 14.72 -3.16
N GLY A 257 -4.15 14.08 -1.98
CA GLY A 257 -4.68 12.73 -1.84
C GLY A 257 -6.13 12.67 -2.31
N GLY A 258 -6.45 11.70 -3.15
CA GLY A 258 -7.78 11.59 -3.76
C GLY A 258 -8.08 12.65 -4.84
N ASN A 259 -7.07 13.31 -5.41
CA ASN A 259 -7.28 14.19 -6.56
C ASN A 259 -7.91 13.44 -7.73
N VAL A 260 -8.76 14.14 -8.48
CA VAL A 260 -9.60 13.56 -9.53
C VAL A 260 -8.81 12.93 -10.66
N LEU A 261 -7.65 13.49 -11.02
CA LEU A 261 -6.80 12.99 -12.09
C LEU A 261 -6.24 11.61 -11.76
N ALA A 262 -5.63 11.48 -10.58
CA ALA A 262 -5.08 10.22 -10.10
C ALA A 262 -6.19 9.18 -9.86
N CYS A 263 -7.37 9.61 -9.38
CA CYS A 263 -8.50 8.71 -9.20
C CYS A 263 -9.03 8.16 -10.53
N ALA A 264 -9.12 8.99 -11.58
CA ALA A 264 -9.55 8.57 -12.91
C ALA A 264 -8.57 7.55 -13.52
N ALA A 265 -7.27 7.84 -13.45
CA ALA A 265 -6.22 6.91 -13.91
C ALA A 265 -6.28 5.56 -13.19
N SER A 266 -6.47 5.60 -11.87
CA SER A 266 -6.48 4.39 -11.04
C SER A 266 -7.75 3.57 -11.22
N TYR A 267 -8.90 4.24 -11.37
CA TYR A 267 -10.17 3.57 -11.70
C TYR A 267 -10.07 2.85 -13.05
N ALA A 268 -9.53 3.54 -14.08
CA ALA A 268 -9.31 2.93 -15.40
C ALA A 268 -8.34 1.74 -15.33
N THR A 269 -7.27 1.87 -14.55
CA THR A 269 -6.30 0.79 -14.32
C THR A 269 -6.96 -0.44 -13.70
N LEU A 270 -7.62 -0.28 -12.55
CA LEU A 270 -8.26 -1.38 -11.84
C LEU A 270 -9.38 -2.02 -12.65
N ARG A 271 -10.25 -1.20 -13.27
CA ARG A 271 -11.34 -1.70 -14.12
C ARG A 271 -10.78 -2.55 -15.26
N PHE A 272 -9.74 -2.08 -15.94
CA PHE A 272 -9.12 -2.85 -17.01
C PHE A 272 -8.55 -4.17 -16.52
N ILE A 273 -7.85 -4.19 -15.39
CA ILE A 273 -7.32 -5.44 -14.80
C ILE A 273 -8.48 -6.39 -14.49
N ILE A 274 -9.48 -5.95 -13.74
CA ILE A 274 -10.63 -6.77 -13.32
C ILE A 274 -11.40 -7.34 -14.52
N ASP A 275 -11.58 -6.55 -15.58
CA ASP A 275 -12.34 -6.96 -16.75
C ASP A 275 -11.54 -7.92 -17.68
N ASN A 276 -10.23 -8.08 -17.47
CA ASN A 276 -9.33 -8.88 -18.32
C ASN A 276 -8.50 -9.91 -17.53
N ASP A 277 -8.85 -10.19 -16.27
CA ASP A 277 -8.27 -11.24 -15.42
C ASP A 277 -8.91 -12.62 -15.70
#